data_AF-A0A7W8GBY7-F1
#
_entry.id   AF-A0A7W8GBY7-F1
#
_cell.length_a   1.000
_cell.length_b   1.000
_cell.length_c   1.000
_cell.angle_alpha   90.00
_cell.angle_beta   90.00
_cell.angle_gamma   90.00
#
_symmetry.space_group_name_H-M   'P 1'
#
loop_
_entity.id
_entity.type
_entity.pdbx_description
1 polymer ?
#
loop_
_entity_poly.entity_id
_entity_poly.type
_entity_poly.pdbx_seq_one_letter_code
_entity_poly.pdbx_strand_id
1 'polypeptide(L)'
;MNSFEIVGHGKTRSDETSEYIIEVSPKATVNEVLVDIVNQKSEWGRIGIKSEKEPFFGEHHFEYRFGRSEIPSKEDQAFWNSIMQKKVVAIKGSGGWSNSDYQLVLED
;
A
#
# COMPACT_ATOMS: atom_id res chain seq x y z
N MET A 1 17.57 3.49 1.30
CA MET A 1 17.80 3.32 -0.15
C MET A 1 16.50 2.73 -0.66
N ASN A 2 15.67 3.51 -1.34
CA ASN A 2 14.36 3.01 -1.80
C ASN A 2 14.60 2.15 -3.05
N SER A 3 14.08 0.92 -3.03
CA SER A 3 14.29 -0.12 -4.04
C SER A 3 13.09 -0.27 -5.00
N PHE A 4 12.44 0.84 -5.36
CA PHE A 4 11.26 0.84 -6.21
C PHE A 4 11.21 2.10 -7.09
N GLU A 5 10.63 1.96 -8.28
CA GLU A 5 10.46 3.03 -9.26
C GLU A 5 9.00 3.48 -9.27
N ILE A 6 8.77 4.78 -9.13
CA ILE A 6 7.43 5.35 -9.19
C ILE A 6 7.12 5.69 -10.64
N VAL A 7 6.14 5.01 -11.22
CA VAL A 7 5.68 5.28 -12.58
C VAL A 7 4.29 5.91 -12.52
N GLY A 8 4.26 7.25 -12.51
CA GLY A 8 3.02 8.02 -12.43
C GLY A 8 2.11 7.78 -13.64
N HIS A 9 1.05 7.00 -13.46
CA HIS A 9 0.02 6.75 -14.46
C HIS A 9 -1.36 7.08 -13.90
N GLY A 10 -1.76 8.35 -13.94
CA GLY A 10 -3.12 8.73 -13.60
C GLY A 10 -3.46 10.18 -13.89
N LYS A 11 -4.77 10.46 -13.95
CA LYS A 11 -5.28 11.83 -14.04
C LYS A 11 -5.40 12.39 -12.64
N THR A 12 -4.80 13.55 -12.40
CA THR A 12 -5.10 14.34 -11.21
C THR A 12 -6.56 14.78 -11.27
N ARG A 13 -7.32 14.45 -10.22
CA ARG A 13 -8.71 14.84 -10.05
C ARG A 13 -8.78 16.30 -9.58
N SER A 14 -9.98 16.90 -9.64
CA SER A 14 -10.16 18.33 -9.31
C SER A 14 -9.91 18.66 -7.84
N ASP A 15 -9.85 17.65 -6.97
CA ASP A 15 -9.48 17.72 -5.55
C ASP A 15 -7.98 17.47 -5.32
N GLU A 16 -7.17 17.53 -6.37
CA GLU A 16 -5.72 17.27 -6.39
C GLU A 16 -5.31 15.83 -6.06
N THR A 17 -6.29 14.93 -5.87
CA THR A 17 -6.04 13.50 -5.71
C THR A 17 -5.54 12.92 -7.02
N SER A 18 -4.40 12.23 -6.99
CA SER A 18 -3.82 11.58 -8.16
C SER A 18 -3.73 10.07 -7.94
N GLU A 19 -4.14 9.32 -8.96
CA GLU A 19 -3.90 7.87 -9.04
C GLU A 19 -2.50 7.63 -9.64
N TYR A 20 -1.77 6.67 -9.10
CA TYR A 20 -0.44 6.32 -9.60
C TYR A 20 -0.11 4.85 -9.34
N ILE A 21 0.90 4.34 -10.06
CA ILE A 21 1.39 2.97 -9.91
C ILE A 21 2.89 3.04 -9.57
N ILE A 22 3.31 2.24 -8.60
CA ILE A 22 4.71 2.05 -8.26
C ILE A 22 5.09 0.64 -8.69
N GLU A 23 6.05 0.54 -9.61
CA GLU A 23 6.62 -0.75 -10.00
C GLU A 23 7.74 -1.09 -9.01
N VAL A 24 7.66 -2.29 -8.43
CA VAL A 24 8.60 -2.70 -7.38
C VAL A 24 9.65 -3.62 -7.99
N SER A 25 10.88 -3.11 -8.15
CA SER A 25 12.01 -3.84 -8.72
C SER A 25 13.33 -3.54 -8.00
N PRO A 26 14.03 -4.54 -7.43
CA PRO A 26 13.63 -5.96 -7.35
C PRO A 26 12.40 -6.14 -6.46
N LYS A 27 11.64 -7.23 -6.67
CA LYS A 27 10.39 -7.48 -5.92
C LYS A 27 10.64 -7.47 -4.41
N ALA A 28 10.13 -6.45 -3.73
CA ALA A 28 10.14 -6.35 -2.28
C ALA A 28 9.06 -7.25 -1.67
N THR A 29 9.25 -7.67 -0.44
CA THR A 29 8.21 -8.36 0.33
C THR A 29 7.16 -7.39 0.82
N VAL A 30 5.97 -7.90 1.15
CA VAL A 30 4.92 -7.09 1.81
C VAL A 30 5.49 -6.38 3.03
N ASN A 31 6.23 -7.09 3.90
CA ASN A 31 6.81 -6.48 5.10
C ASN A 31 7.73 -5.29 4.80
N GLU A 32 8.62 -5.41 3.80
CA GLU A 32 9.52 -4.31 3.40
C GLU A 32 8.73 -3.10 2.91
N VAL A 33 7.70 -3.32 2.08
CA VAL A 33 6.85 -2.25 1.56
C VAL A 33 6.07 -1.57 2.69
N LEU A 34 5.52 -2.33 3.64
CA LEU A 34 4.79 -1.77 4.77
C LEU A 34 5.69 -0.90 5.66
N VAL A 35 6.91 -1.36 5.95
CA VAL A 35 7.89 -0.60 6.71
C VAL A 35 8.22 0.71 6.00
N ASP A 36 8.43 0.68 4.68
CA ASP A 36 8.74 1.88 3.90
C ASP A 36 7.58 2.88 3.88
N ILE A 37 6.34 2.43 3.65
CA ILE A 37 5.14 3.31 3.64
C ILE A 37 4.88 3.89 5.04
N VAL A 38 4.86 3.04 6.08
CA VAL A 38 4.56 3.48 7.44
C VAL A 38 5.60 4.47 7.95
N ASN A 39 6.88 4.31 7.58
CA ASN A 39 7.95 5.23 7.99
C ASN A 39 7.89 6.60 7.31
N GLN A 40 6.98 6.84 6.36
CA GLN A 40 6.77 8.17 5.78
C GLN A 40 6.08 9.08 6.80
N LYS A 41 6.90 9.92 7.46
CA LYS A 41 6.55 10.64 8.68
C LYS A 41 5.40 11.65 8.57
N SER A 42 4.99 12.00 7.36
CA SER A 42 4.00 13.06 7.10
C SER A 42 2.73 12.59 6.40
N GLU A 43 2.59 11.28 6.19
CA GLU A 43 1.42 10.70 5.51
C GLU A 43 0.50 9.94 6.47
N TRP A 44 -0.75 9.81 6.06
CA TRP A 44 -1.72 8.88 6.61
C TRP A 44 -2.58 8.30 5.49
N GLY A 45 -3.22 7.17 5.74
CA GLY A 45 -4.09 6.53 4.76
C GLY A 45 -4.31 5.07 5.10
N ARG A 46 -4.71 4.29 4.09
CA ARG A 46 -4.99 2.85 4.20
C ARG A 46 -4.05 2.05 3.34
N ILE A 47 -3.67 0.88 3.83
CA ILE A 47 -2.96 -0.12 3.05
C ILE A 47 -3.82 -1.38 2.98
N GLY A 48 -4.12 -1.81 1.75
CA GLY A 48 -4.88 -3.02 1.47
C GLY A 48 -4.19 -3.91 0.44
N ILE A 49 -4.73 -5.11 0.26
CA ILE A 49 -4.28 -6.04 -0.78
C ILE A 49 -5.26 -6.00 -1.95
N LYS A 50 -4.74 -5.98 -3.19
CA LYS A 50 -5.59 -6.06 -4.39
C LYS A 50 -6.38 -7.36 -4.37
N SER A 51 -7.69 -7.23 -4.40
CA SER A 51 -8.63 -8.32 -4.65
C SER A 51 -9.34 -8.09 -5.97
N GLU A 52 -9.54 -9.14 -6.76
CA GLU A 52 -10.37 -9.07 -7.98
C GLU A 52 -11.86 -9.03 -7.68
N LYS A 53 -12.26 -9.38 -6.45
CA LYS A 53 -13.66 -9.56 -6.04
C LYS A 53 -14.20 -8.44 -5.15
N GLU A 54 -13.32 -7.62 -4.58
CA GLU A 54 -13.64 -6.64 -3.53
C GLU A 54 -13.21 -5.21 -3.93
N PRO A 55 -13.77 -4.15 -3.30
CA PRO A 55 -13.39 -2.74 -3.55
C PRO A 55 -11.92 -2.43 -3.23
N PHE A 56 -11.48 -1.19 -3.49
CA PHE A 56 -10.08 -0.74 -3.61
C PHE A 56 -9.08 -1.20 -2.50
N PHE A 57 -9.51 -1.57 -1.30
CA PHE A 57 -8.61 -2.10 -0.24
C PHE A 57 -8.75 -3.60 0.04
N GLY A 58 -9.71 -4.30 -0.58
CA GLY A 58 -10.08 -5.66 -0.23
C GLY A 58 -10.76 -5.77 1.15
N GLU A 59 -11.01 -7.01 1.58
CA GLU A 59 -11.56 -7.34 2.90
C GLU A 59 -10.57 -7.02 4.03
N HIS A 60 -9.27 -7.18 3.76
CA HIS A 60 -8.18 -6.98 4.73
C HIS A 60 -7.39 -5.71 4.41
N HIS A 61 -7.51 -4.70 5.29
CA HIS A 61 -6.75 -3.47 5.22
C HIS A 61 -6.42 -2.95 6.63
N PHE A 62 -5.43 -2.07 6.73
CA PHE A 62 -5.17 -1.35 7.98
C PHE A 62 -4.87 0.12 7.69
N GLU A 63 -5.15 0.97 8.69
CA GLU A 63 -4.85 2.39 8.64
C GLU A 63 -3.42 2.64 9.12
N TYR A 64 -2.74 3.59 8.50
CA TYR A 64 -1.44 4.07 8.96
C TYR A 64 -1.49 5.60 9.11
N ARG A 65 -0.75 6.11 10.09
CA ARG A 65 -0.71 7.53 10.39
C ARG A 65 0.58 7.90 11.11
N PHE A 66 1.31 8.89 10.57
CA PHE A 66 2.43 9.55 11.23
C PHE A 66 3.49 8.58 11.80
N GLY A 67 3.96 7.62 11.01
CA GLY A 67 4.98 6.67 11.49
C GLY A 67 4.43 5.46 12.25
N ARG A 68 3.10 5.27 12.30
CA ARG A 68 2.46 4.15 13.02
C ARG A 68 1.43 3.48 12.15
N SER A 69 1.45 2.16 12.07
CA SER A 69 0.32 1.36 11.58
C SER A 69 -0.63 1.08 12.75
N GLU A 70 -1.92 1.30 12.56
CA GLU A 70 -2.92 0.70 13.43
C GLU A 70 -2.89 -0.82 13.20
N ILE A 71 -2.70 -1.58 14.27
CA ILE A 71 -2.49 -3.03 14.21
C ILE A 71 -3.74 -3.66 13.57
N PRO A 72 -3.60 -4.55 12.57
CA PRO A 72 -4.75 -5.27 12.01
C PRO A 72 -5.54 -5.97 13.12
N SER A 73 -6.85 -6.15 12.92
CA SER A 73 -7.67 -6.88 13.89
C SER A 73 -7.08 -8.27 14.16
N LYS A 74 -7.41 -8.90 15.30
CA LYS A 74 -6.92 -10.26 15.59
C LYS A 74 -7.29 -11.27 14.49
N GLU A 75 -8.40 -11.05 13.80
CA GLU A 75 -8.89 -11.87 12.69
C GLU A 75 -8.03 -11.66 11.44
N ASP A 76 -7.62 -10.41 11.18
CA ASP A 76 -6.74 -10.05 10.07
C ASP A 76 -5.27 -10.44 10.31
N GLN A 77 -4.85 -10.60 11.56
CA GLN A 77 -3.45 -10.88 11.90
C GLN A 77 -2.95 -12.19 11.30
N ALA A 78 -3.78 -13.24 11.28
CA ALA A 78 -3.43 -14.52 10.66
C ALA A 78 -3.25 -14.38 9.14
N PHE A 79 -4.15 -13.65 8.49
CA PHE A 79 -4.06 -13.34 7.06
C PHE A 79 -2.78 -12.56 6.76
N TRP A 80 -2.55 -11.45 7.45
CA TRP A 80 -1.38 -10.58 7.23
C TRP A 80 -0.07 -11.35 7.45
N ASN A 81 0.04 -12.14 8.51
CA ASN A 81 1.21 -13.00 8.76
C ASN A 81 1.47 -13.97 7.61
N SER A 82 0.42 -14.53 6.99
CA SER A 82 0.56 -15.47 5.87
C SER A 82 1.10 -14.82 4.59
N ILE A 83 0.96 -13.50 4.45
CA ILE A 83 1.36 -12.76 3.26
C ILE A 83 2.58 -11.85 3.45
N MET A 84 3.09 -11.67 4.69
CA MET A 84 4.23 -10.77 4.96
C MET A 84 5.48 -11.05 4.12
N GLN A 85 5.69 -12.32 3.74
CA GLN A 85 6.85 -12.74 2.94
C GLN A 85 6.55 -12.83 1.44
N LYS A 86 5.28 -12.64 1.02
CA LYS A 86 4.93 -12.61 -0.39
C LYS A 86 5.57 -11.42 -1.08
N LYS A 87 5.90 -11.60 -2.35
CA LYS A 87 6.47 -10.55 -3.19
C LYS A 87 5.39 -9.60 -3.67
N VAL A 88 5.69 -8.31 -3.62
CA VAL A 88 4.87 -7.24 -4.19
C VAL A 88 5.43 -6.96 -5.58
N VAL A 89 4.57 -7.03 -6.60
CA VAL A 89 4.93 -6.74 -8.00
C VAL A 89 4.61 -5.31 -8.39
N ALA A 90 3.57 -4.73 -7.77
CA ALA A 90 3.17 -3.35 -7.98
C ALA A 90 2.42 -2.81 -6.77
N ILE A 91 2.41 -1.49 -6.61
CA ILE A 91 1.58 -0.79 -5.63
C ILE A 91 0.73 0.21 -6.39
N LYS A 92 -0.57 0.22 -6.16
CA LYS A 92 -1.46 1.27 -6.68
C LYS A 92 -1.68 2.28 -5.58
N GLY A 93 -1.37 3.54 -5.85
CA GLY A 93 -1.61 4.65 -4.95
C GLY A 93 -2.78 5.50 -5.41
N SER A 94 -3.53 6.03 -4.47
CA SER A 94 -4.52 7.09 -4.69
C SER A 94 -4.38 8.08 -3.54
N GLY A 95 -3.96 9.31 -3.81
CA GLY A 95 -3.72 10.26 -2.73
C GLY A 95 -3.39 11.67 -3.18
N GLY A 96 -3.37 12.57 -2.19
CA GLY A 96 -2.86 13.93 -2.27
C GLY A 96 -1.65 14.12 -1.35
N TRP A 97 -1.33 15.36 -0.99
CA TRP A 97 -0.07 15.70 -0.29
C TRP A 97 0.10 15.12 1.12
N SER A 98 -1.00 14.76 1.79
CA SER A 98 -0.96 14.30 3.20
C SER A 98 -1.78 13.03 3.46
N ASN A 99 -2.63 12.63 2.51
CA ASN A 99 -3.41 11.40 2.56
C ASN A 99 -3.07 10.56 1.33
N SER A 100 -2.55 9.36 1.55
CA SER A 100 -2.20 8.41 0.50
C SER A 100 -2.72 7.01 0.83
N ASP A 101 -3.61 6.53 -0.01
CA ASP A 101 -4.12 5.17 0.07
C ASP A 101 -3.33 4.26 -0.87
N TYR A 102 -2.92 3.09 -0.37
CA TYR A 102 -2.11 2.13 -1.12
C TYR A 102 -2.79 0.76 -1.22
N GLN A 103 -2.76 0.18 -2.41
CA GLN A 103 -3.20 -1.18 -2.70
C GLN A 103 -2.02 -2.00 -3.23
N LEU A 104 -1.62 -3.04 -2.50
CA LEU A 104 -0.52 -3.93 -2.88
C LEU A 104 -0.98 -5.00 -3.86
N VAL A 105 -0.25 -5.17 -4.96
CA VAL A 105 -0.42 -6.27 -5.91
C VAL A 105 0.66 -7.30 -5.64
N LEU A 106 0.25 -8.52 -5.26
CA LEU A 106 1.18 -9.59 -4.92
C LEU A 106 1.52 -10.42 -6.16
N GLU A 107 2.68 -11.09 -6.12
CA GLU A 107 3.01 -12.18 -7.03
C GLU A 107 2.13 -13.40 -6.73
N ASP A 108 1.62 -14.03 -7.78
CA ASP A 108 0.81 -15.26 -7.70
C ASP A 108 1.59 -16.45 -7.11
#